data_AF-A0A6B1DCC8-F1
#
_entry.id   AF-A0A6B1DCC8-F1
#
_cell.length_a   1.000
_cell.length_b   1.000
_cell.length_c   1.000
_cell.angle_alpha   90.00
_cell.angle_beta   90.00
_cell.angle_gamma   90.00
#
_symmetry.space_group_name_H-M   'P 1'
#
loop_
_entity.id
_entity.type
_entity.pdbx_description
1 polymer ?
#
loop_
_entity_poly.entity_id
_entity_poly.type
_entity_poly.pdbx_seq_one_letter_code
_entity_poly.pdbx_strand_id
1 'polypeptide(L)'
;MITGGHGYDVLNFHRFFRGLAGVDAYIQHMDDFASARANVRDSYDVVLFYTMLMEGPTDDGGPWYAGRPRTALEHLGETEQGIVLLHHSILAYPHWPVWSEMVGIQDRSFGHHPEQTLRLEIADPDHPITKDRNAWEMADETYMMDEPGVDSEILLTADHPRSMGAIAWARMHRRARVFCFQSGHDNLTWANPGFGETVLRGIQWASQRI
;
A
#
# COMPACT_ATOMS: atom_id res chain seq x y z
N MET A 1 8.19 2.31 -6.18
CA MET A 1 7.97 1.23 -5.20
C MET A 1 9.07 1.30 -4.16
N ILE A 2 8.71 1.53 -2.89
CA ILE A 2 9.64 1.64 -1.78
C ILE A 2 9.54 0.37 -0.94
N THR A 3 10.67 -0.23 -0.62
CA THR A 3 10.77 -1.47 0.15
C THR A 3 11.67 -1.30 1.37
N GLY A 4 11.57 -2.18 2.36
CA GLY A 4 12.41 -2.17 3.56
C GLY A 4 11.70 -2.75 4.78
N GLY A 5 12.45 -3.31 5.72
CA GLY A 5 11.92 -3.82 7.00
C GLY A 5 11.18 -5.17 6.94
N HIS A 6 10.87 -5.71 5.76
CA HIS A 6 10.27 -7.03 5.60
C HIS A 6 10.78 -7.74 4.34
N GLY A 7 11.02 -9.05 4.44
CA GLY A 7 11.45 -9.88 3.31
C GLY A 7 10.31 -10.17 2.34
N TYR A 8 10.67 -10.43 1.09
CA TYR A 8 9.74 -10.85 0.04
C TYR A 8 10.49 -11.59 -1.07
N ASP A 9 9.76 -12.33 -1.91
CA ASP A 9 10.32 -12.96 -3.11
C ASP A 9 10.64 -11.89 -4.17
N VAL A 10 11.90 -11.48 -4.21
CA VAL A 10 12.40 -10.41 -5.10
C VAL A 10 12.11 -10.71 -6.57
N LEU A 11 12.35 -11.93 -7.04
CA LEU A 11 12.25 -12.23 -8.47
C LEU A 11 10.81 -12.11 -8.96
N ASN A 12 9.89 -12.71 -8.22
CA ASN A 12 8.48 -12.71 -8.62
C ASN A 12 7.82 -11.35 -8.36
N PHE A 13 8.22 -10.62 -7.32
CA PHE A 13 7.73 -9.25 -7.10
C PHE A 13 8.13 -8.32 -8.26
N HIS A 14 9.39 -8.40 -8.72
CA HIS A 14 9.84 -7.65 -9.89
C HIS A 14 9.11 -8.08 -11.18
N ARG A 15 8.84 -9.39 -11.36
CA ARG A 15 8.06 -9.88 -12.51
C ARG A 15 6.64 -9.33 -12.51
N PHE A 16 5.98 -9.32 -11.35
CA PHE A 16 4.65 -8.76 -11.18
C PHE A 16 4.59 -7.31 -11.65
N PHE A 17 5.44 -6.43 -11.09
CA PHE A 17 5.44 -5.02 -11.45
C PHE A 17 5.85 -4.75 -12.91
N ARG A 18 6.79 -5.52 -13.46
CA ARG A 18 7.14 -5.42 -14.90
C ARG A 18 6.01 -5.87 -15.83
N GLY A 19 5.08 -6.69 -15.33
CA GLY A 19 3.91 -7.14 -16.06
C GLY A 19 2.74 -6.15 -16.07
N LEU A 20 2.78 -5.11 -15.21
CA LEU A 20 1.71 -4.12 -15.15
C LEU A 20 1.80 -3.14 -16.33
N ALA A 21 0.79 -3.16 -17.19
CA ALA A 21 0.76 -2.34 -18.39
C ALA A 21 0.75 -0.84 -18.06
N GLY A 22 1.65 -0.07 -18.68
CA GLY A 22 1.73 1.37 -18.50
C GLY A 22 2.36 1.83 -17.17
N VAL A 23 2.96 0.91 -16.41
CA VAL A 23 3.68 1.20 -15.16
C VAL A 23 5.19 1.05 -15.39
N ASP A 24 5.94 2.13 -15.15
CA ASP A 24 7.41 2.11 -15.11
C ASP A 24 7.87 2.05 -13.64
N ALA A 25 8.08 0.83 -13.14
CA ALA A 25 8.30 0.59 -11.72
C ALA A 25 9.79 0.66 -11.33
N TYR A 26 10.14 1.67 -10.53
CA TYR A 26 11.43 1.76 -9.84
C TYR A 26 11.27 1.17 -8.43
N ILE A 27 11.74 -0.07 -8.25
CA ILE A 27 11.79 -0.75 -6.95
C ILE A 27 13.11 -0.37 -6.27
N GLN A 28 13.02 0.30 -5.12
CA GLN A 28 14.18 0.83 -4.39
C GLN A 28 13.99 0.66 -2.88
N HIS A 29 15.09 0.75 -2.12
CA HIS A 29 15.04 0.72 -0.66
C HIS A 29 14.59 2.07 -0.09
N MET A 30 14.04 2.09 1.12
CA MET A 30 13.67 3.33 1.83
C MET A 30 14.85 4.30 1.92
N ASP A 31 16.05 3.79 2.19
CA ASP A 31 17.27 4.62 2.30
C ASP A 31 17.58 5.38 1.01
N ASP A 32 17.39 4.76 -0.16
CA ASP A 32 17.60 5.40 -1.47
C ASP A 32 16.58 6.52 -1.71
N PHE A 33 15.30 6.24 -1.40
CA PHE A 33 14.21 7.22 -1.53
C PHE A 33 14.40 8.41 -0.57
N ALA A 34 14.77 8.12 0.67
CA ALA A 34 15.03 9.11 1.71
C ALA A 34 16.28 9.96 1.42
N SER A 35 17.25 9.43 0.69
CA SER A 35 18.47 10.13 0.29
C SER A 35 18.28 11.03 -0.95
N ALA A 36 17.26 10.76 -1.77
CA ALA A 36 16.97 11.55 -2.96
C ALA A 36 16.65 13.02 -2.61
N ARG A 37 16.77 13.92 -3.59
CA ARG A 37 16.28 15.30 -3.44
C ARG A 37 14.76 15.32 -3.60
N ALA A 38 14.08 16.30 -3.00
CA ALA A 38 12.62 16.43 -3.06
C ALA A 38 12.11 16.43 -4.51
N ASN A 39 12.72 17.21 -5.41
CA ASN A 39 12.32 17.26 -6.82
C ASN A 39 12.45 15.92 -7.56
N VAL A 40 13.34 15.02 -7.11
CA VAL A 40 13.45 13.67 -7.67
C VAL A 40 12.33 12.79 -7.12
N ARG A 41 12.05 12.85 -5.81
CA ARG A 41 10.89 12.16 -5.24
C ARG A 41 9.59 12.63 -5.87
N ASP A 42 9.40 13.93 -6.06
CA ASP A 42 8.20 14.53 -6.63
C ASP A 42 8.01 14.20 -8.12
N SER A 43 9.04 13.66 -8.79
CA SER A 43 8.96 13.29 -10.21
C SER A 43 8.23 11.98 -10.48
N TYR A 44 7.97 11.15 -9.46
CA TYR A 44 7.14 9.96 -9.60
C TYR A 44 5.65 10.34 -9.67
N ASP A 45 4.86 9.65 -10.49
CA ASP A 45 3.40 9.83 -10.48
C ASP A 45 2.77 9.29 -9.17
N VAL A 46 3.34 8.19 -8.65
CA VAL A 46 2.88 7.47 -7.45
C VAL A 46 4.07 6.98 -6.64
N VAL A 47 3.99 7.10 -5.32
CA VAL A 47 4.86 6.38 -4.39
C VAL A 47 4.09 5.22 -3.76
N LEU A 48 4.41 4.01 -4.21
CA LEU A 48 3.88 2.77 -3.65
C LEU A 48 4.83 2.25 -2.58
N PHE A 49 4.31 1.94 -1.39
CA PHE A 49 5.05 1.36 -0.27
C PHE A 49 4.74 -0.13 -0.10
N TYR A 50 5.81 -0.90 0.04
CA TYR A 50 5.83 -2.31 0.43
C TYR A 50 6.89 -2.49 1.53
N THR A 51 6.82 -1.65 2.56
CA THR A 51 7.77 -1.55 3.69
C THR A 51 7.10 -1.99 4.99
N MET A 52 7.81 -2.62 5.92
CA MET A 52 7.33 -2.80 7.30
C MET A 52 8.40 -2.35 8.29
N LEU A 53 8.65 -1.05 8.33
CA LEU A 53 9.59 -0.46 9.27
C LEU A 53 8.84 -0.16 10.57
N MET A 54 9.29 -0.75 11.68
CA MET A 54 8.56 -0.71 12.96
C MET A 54 8.86 0.56 13.76
N GLU A 55 10.14 0.93 13.85
CA GLU A 55 10.54 2.14 14.55
C GLU A 55 10.14 3.38 13.74
N GLY A 56 9.64 4.41 14.42
CA GLY A 56 9.26 5.67 13.79
C GLY A 56 10.43 6.30 13.03
N PRO A 57 10.18 6.96 11.88
CA PRO A 57 11.25 7.51 11.08
C PRO A 57 11.95 8.66 11.82
N THR A 58 13.27 8.70 11.72
CA THR A 58 14.13 9.78 12.25
C THR A 58 15.13 10.21 11.19
N ASP A 59 15.42 11.51 11.12
CA ASP A 59 16.51 12.04 10.29
C ASP A 59 17.87 11.96 11.03
N ASP A 60 17.83 11.80 12.35
CA ASP A 60 19.01 11.80 13.22
C ASP A 60 19.37 10.38 13.66
N GLY A 61 20.66 10.14 13.87
CA GLY A 61 21.17 8.90 14.47
C GLY A 61 21.21 7.69 13.54
N GLY A 62 20.80 7.83 12.28
CA GLY A 62 20.91 6.79 11.26
C GLY A 62 22.31 6.68 10.63
N PRO A 63 22.59 5.60 9.88
CA PRO A 63 23.80 5.51 9.08
C PRO A 63 23.83 6.58 7.98
N TRP A 64 25.02 6.96 7.52
CA TRP A 64 25.22 8.05 6.56
C TRP A 64 24.44 7.90 5.24
N TYR A 65 24.04 6.68 4.88
CA TYR A 65 23.29 6.35 3.67
C TYR A 65 21.78 6.31 3.86
N ALA A 66 21.25 6.40 5.09
CA ALA A 66 19.81 6.33 5.36
C ALA A 66 19.03 7.57 4.87
N GLY A 67 19.73 8.63 4.47
CA GLY A 67 19.13 9.86 4.00
C GLY A 67 18.33 10.58 5.09
N ARG A 68 17.16 11.10 4.72
CA ARG A 68 16.26 11.84 5.63
C ARG A 68 14.84 11.27 5.58
N PRO A 69 14.60 10.08 6.14
CA PRO A 69 13.35 9.35 5.95
C PRO A 69 12.16 10.07 6.60
N ARG A 70 12.36 10.73 7.75
CA ARG A 70 11.28 11.50 8.38
C ARG A 70 10.88 12.67 7.50
N THR A 71 11.85 13.46 7.04
CA THR A 71 11.59 14.58 6.11
C THR A 71 10.94 14.08 4.82
N ALA A 72 11.40 12.97 4.24
CA ALA A 72 10.85 12.44 3.00
C ALA A 72 9.39 11.97 3.15
N LEU A 73 9.06 11.31 4.27
CA LEU A 73 7.72 10.81 4.54
C LEU A 73 6.75 11.92 4.98
N GLU A 74 7.20 12.91 5.77
CA GLU A 74 6.39 14.07 6.16
C GLU A 74 6.07 14.99 4.97
N HIS A 75 6.82 14.90 3.87
CA HIS A 75 6.54 15.61 2.60
C HIS A 75 5.43 14.96 1.77
N LEU A 76 5.05 13.71 2.06
CA LEU A 76 3.95 13.05 1.36
C LEU A 76 2.65 13.85 1.52
N GLY A 77 1.87 13.99 0.45
CA GLY A 77 0.65 14.81 0.45
C GLY A 77 0.87 16.32 0.35
N GLU A 78 2.12 16.79 0.41
CA GLU A 78 2.46 18.19 0.07
C GLU A 78 2.34 18.45 -1.44
N THR A 79 2.11 17.43 -2.27
CA THR A 79 1.75 17.50 -3.69
C THR A 79 0.55 16.57 -3.97
N GLU A 80 0.04 16.56 -5.19
CA GLU A 80 -1.01 15.60 -5.59
C GLU A 80 -0.44 14.22 -6.02
N GLN A 81 0.86 13.98 -5.79
CA GLN A 81 1.50 12.69 -6.04
C GLN A 81 0.76 11.58 -5.30
N GLY A 82 0.34 10.55 -6.03
CA GLY A 82 -0.44 9.45 -5.47
C GLY A 82 0.37 8.63 -4.46
N ILE A 83 -0.32 8.06 -3.47
CA ILE A 83 0.27 7.17 -2.47
C ILE A 83 -0.47 5.84 -2.54
N VAL A 84 0.28 4.74 -2.52
CA VAL A 84 -0.30 3.41 -2.43
C VAL A 84 0.36 2.64 -1.29
N LEU A 85 -0.42 2.16 -0.34
CA LEU A 85 0.03 1.35 0.80
C LEU A 85 -0.40 -0.10 0.57
N LEU A 86 0.54 -0.93 0.15
CA LEU A 86 0.30 -2.34 -0.16
C LEU A 86 0.74 -3.25 1.00
N HIS A 87 -0.11 -4.21 1.35
CA HIS A 87 0.16 -5.28 2.30
C HIS A 87 0.74 -4.80 3.64
N HIS A 88 1.88 -5.34 4.06
CA HIS A 88 2.54 -5.00 5.34
C HIS A 88 2.91 -3.52 5.50
N SER A 89 2.82 -2.70 4.45
CA SER A 89 2.98 -1.24 4.59
C SER A 89 1.88 -0.57 5.38
N ILE A 90 0.69 -1.16 5.45
CA ILE A 90 -0.33 -0.65 6.37
C ILE A 90 0.09 -0.88 7.83
N LEU A 91 0.98 -1.83 8.11
CA LEU A 91 1.47 -2.15 9.46
C LEU A 91 2.73 -1.36 9.87
N ALA A 92 3.33 -0.61 8.94
CA ALA A 92 4.52 0.17 9.23
C ALA A 92 4.24 1.28 10.26
N TYR A 93 5.29 1.66 10.99
CA TYR A 93 5.31 2.77 11.93
C TYR A 93 4.10 2.82 12.88
N PRO A 94 3.77 1.73 13.61
CA PRO A 94 2.52 1.59 14.37
C PRO A 94 2.29 2.71 15.40
N HIS A 95 3.36 3.35 15.89
CA HIS A 95 3.30 4.41 16.88
C HIS A 95 3.46 5.83 16.30
N TRP A 96 3.53 5.97 14.97
CA TRP A 96 3.69 7.28 14.32
C TRP A 96 2.35 7.78 13.74
N PRO A 97 1.76 8.85 14.31
CA PRO A 97 0.41 9.30 13.93
C PRO A 97 0.24 9.66 12.46
N VAL A 98 1.28 10.21 11.82
CA VAL A 98 1.23 10.58 10.38
C VAL A 98 0.97 9.35 9.51
N TRP A 99 1.60 8.21 9.83
CA TRP A 99 1.35 6.97 9.11
C TRP A 99 -0.03 6.40 9.43
N SER A 100 -0.48 6.47 10.69
CA SER A 100 -1.84 6.08 11.07
C SER A 100 -2.91 6.87 10.30
N GLU A 101 -2.68 8.17 10.10
CA GLU A 101 -3.56 9.04 9.29
C GLU A 101 -3.52 8.67 7.81
N MET A 102 -2.37 8.31 7.24
CA MET A 102 -2.31 7.86 5.86
C MET A 102 -3.02 6.52 5.66
N VAL A 103 -2.83 5.57 6.57
CA VAL A 103 -3.48 4.25 6.53
C VAL A 103 -4.97 4.35 6.82
N GLY A 104 -5.38 5.22 7.74
CA GLY A 104 -6.75 5.34 8.20
C GLY A 104 -7.14 4.42 9.35
N ILE A 105 -6.17 3.74 9.96
CA ILE A 105 -6.38 2.82 11.07
C ILE A 105 -5.49 3.27 12.22
N GLN A 106 -6.10 3.64 13.34
CA GLN A 106 -5.39 4.20 14.49
C GLN A 106 -4.70 3.10 15.32
N ASP A 107 -5.45 2.07 15.72
CA ASP A 107 -4.88 0.89 16.37
C ASP A 107 -4.58 -0.18 15.32
N ARG A 108 -3.29 -0.36 15.03
CA ARG A 108 -2.80 -1.37 14.09
C ARG A 108 -2.21 -2.59 14.79
N SER A 109 -2.66 -2.86 16.01
CA SER A 109 -2.47 -4.17 16.64
C SER A 109 -3.17 -5.23 15.81
N PHE A 110 -2.46 -6.29 15.46
CA PHE A 110 -2.95 -7.25 14.47
C PHE A 110 -2.59 -8.70 14.83
N GLY A 111 -3.44 -9.63 14.39
CA GLY A 111 -3.07 -11.03 14.16
C GLY A 111 -2.95 -11.28 12.66
N HIS A 112 -2.07 -12.21 12.24
CA HIS A 112 -1.92 -12.57 10.84
C HIS A 112 -2.16 -14.07 10.63
N HIS A 113 -2.73 -14.43 9.49
CA HIS A 113 -2.97 -15.81 9.10
C HIS A 113 -2.58 -15.99 7.63
N PRO A 114 -1.44 -16.64 7.35
CA PRO A 114 -1.03 -16.91 5.97
C PRO A 114 -1.92 -18.00 5.35
N GLU A 115 -1.84 -18.14 4.03
CA GLU A 115 -2.46 -19.24 3.26
C GLU A 115 -3.98 -19.35 3.44
N GLN A 116 -4.67 -18.23 3.59
CA GLN A 116 -6.14 -18.18 3.59
C GLN A 116 -6.69 -18.07 2.18
N THR A 117 -7.90 -18.56 1.95
CA THR A 117 -8.64 -18.30 0.70
C THR A 117 -9.68 -17.23 0.98
N LEU A 118 -9.54 -16.08 0.33
CA LEU A 118 -10.43 -14.95 0.44
C LEU A 118 -11.30 -14.84 -0.81
N ARG A 119 -12.59 -14.64 -0.59
CA ARG A 119 -13.52 -14.14 -1.60
C ARG A 119 -13.68 -12.64 -1.38
N LEU A 120 -13.16 -11.85 -2.31
CA LEU A 120 -13.28 -10.40 -2.29
C LEU A 120 -14.55 -9.97 -3.00
N GLU A 121 -15.39 -9.23 -2.27
CA GLU A 121 -16.64 -8.64 -2.74
C GLU A 121 -16.45 -7.17 -3.09
N ILE A 122 -17.25 -6.67 -4.04
CA ILE A 122 -17.23 -5.26 -4.45
C ILE A 122 -18.13 -4.46 -3.51
N ALA A 123 -17.54 -3.59 -2.69
CA ALA A 123 -18.28 -2.75 -1.75
C ALA A 123 -18.78 -1.45 -2.40
N ASP A 124 -17.99 -0.87 -3.30
CA ASP A 124 -18.36 0.30 -4.09
C ASP A 124 -18.21 -0.01 -5.60
N PRO A 125 -19.31 -0.24 -6.34
CA PRO A 125 -19.25 -0.54 -7.77
C PRO A 125 -19.10 0.70 -8.67
N ASP A 126 -19.21 1.92 -8.13
CA ASP A 126 -19.13 3.17 -8.89
C ASP A 126 -17.72 3.76 -8.86
N HIS A 127 -16.93 3.47 -7.83
CA HIS A 127 -15.56 3.95 -7.70
C HIS A 127 -14.65 3.44 -8.84
N PRO A 128 -13.78 4.27 -9.45
CA PRO A 128 -12.99 3.87 -10.64
C PRO A 128 -12.15 2.59 -10.49
N ILE A 129 -11.65 2.29 -9.28
CA ILE A 129 -10.87 1.08 -8.99
C ILE A 129 -11.70 -0.21 -9.15
N THR A 130 -12.98 -0.13 -8.81
CA THR A 130 -13.91 -1.26 -8.68
C THR A 130 -15.02 -1.27 -9.71
N LYS A 131 -15.15 -0.18 -10.48
CA LYS A 131 -16.11 -0.06 -11.57
C LYS A 131 -15.96 -1.16 -12.62
N ASP A 132 -17.09 -1.74 -12.98
CA ASP A 132 -17.22 -2.85 -13.93
C ASP A 132 -16.45 -4.12 -13.51
N ARG A 133 -16.21 -4.29 -12.20
CA ARG A 133 -15.58 -5.49 -11.65
C ARG A 133 -16.60 -6.39 -10.99
N ASN A 134 -16.27 -7.68 -10.96
CA ASN A 134 -17.01 -8.70 -10.23
C ASN A 134 -16.17 -9.20 -9.07
N ALA A 135 -16.83 -9.78 -8.07
CA ALA A 135 -16.16 -10.49 -6.99
C ALA A 135 -15.23 -11.60 -7.51
N TRP A 136 -14.14 -11.84 -6.78
CA TRP A 136 -13.14 -12.85 -7.15
C TRP A 136 -12.57 -13.54 -5.91
N GLU A 137 -11.86 -14.64 -6.15
CA GLU A 137 -11.19 -15.38 -5.09
C GLU A 137 -9.67 -15.37 -5.28
N MET A 138 -8.95 -15.39 -4.17
CA MET A 138 -7.49 -15.50 -4.15
C MET A 138 -7.01 -16.14 -2.86
N ALA A 139 -5.81 -16.72 -2.89
CA ALA A 139 -5.11 -17.11 -1.69
C ALA A 139 -4.15 -16.00 -1.26
N ASP A 140 -4.10 -15.70 0.04
CA ASP A 140 -3.28 -14.62 0.62
C ASP A 140 -3.10 -14.79 2.13
N GLU A 141 -2.29 -13.93 2.75
CA GLU A 141 -2.28 -13.67 4.19
C GLU A 141 -3.37 -12.67 4.58
N THR A 142 -4.14 -12.98 5.61
CA THR A 142 -5.15 -12.08 6.19
C THR A 142 -4.66 -11.45 7.48
N TYR A 143 -5.18 -10.25 7.79
CA TYR A 143 -4.97 -9.61 9.08
C TYR A 143 -6.28 -9.54 9.86
N MET A 144 -6.26 -9.92 11.14
CA MET A 144 -7.27 -9.54 12.12
C MET A 144 -6.80 -8.26 12.79
N MET A 145 -7.30 -7.13 12.33
CA MET A 145 -6.94 -5.78 12.75
C MET A 145 -8.22 -4.92 12.76
N ASP A 146 -8.14 -3.74 13.36
CA ASP A 146 -9.24 -2.76 13.34
C ASP A 146 -9.60 -2.29 11.92
N GLU A 147 -10.81 -1.77 11.74
CA GLU A 147 -11.30 -1.32 10.43
C GLU A 147 -10.81 0.09 10.06
N PRO A 148 -10.72 0.42 8.75
CA PRO A 148 -10.49 1.80 8.31
C PRO A 148 -11.54 2.76 8.88
N GLY A 149 -11.09 3.94 9.29
CA GLY A 149 -11.94 5.00 9.82
C GLY A 149 -12.99 5.48 8.82
N VAL A 150 -14.02 6.16 9.34
CA VAL A 150 -15.19 6.64 8.58
C VAL A 150 -14.88 7.63 7.46
N ASP A 151 -13.66 8.15 7.41
CA ASP A 151 -13.12 9.00 6.34
C ASP A 151 -12.55 8.19 5.16
N SER A 152 -12.62 6.86 5.23
CA SER A 152 -12.19 5.94 4.17
C SER A 152 -13.38 5.44 3.36
N GLU A 153 -13.20 5.38 2.05
CA GLU A 153 -14.14 4.77 1.10
C GLU A 153 -13.77 3.31 0.93
N ILE A 154 -14.61 2.40 1.43
CA ILE A 154 -14.35 0.96 1.37
C ILE A 154 -14.69 0.44 -0.03
N LEU A 155 -13.72 -0.19 -0.68
CA LEU A 155 -13.82 -0.61 -2.08
C LEU A 155 -14.01 -2.12 -2.21
N LEU A 156 -13.26 -2.89 -1.40
CA LEU A 156 -13.29 -4.35 -1.40
C LEU A 156 -13.45 -4.86 0.02
N THR A 157 -14.29 -5.87 0.20
CA THR A 157 -14.51 -6.53 1.49
C THR A 157 -14.33 -8.04 1.40
N ALA A 158 -14.13 -8.68 2.54
CA ALA A 158 -14.18 -10.13 2.69
C ALA A 158 -14.99 -10.51 3.93
N ASP A 159 -15.87 -11.50 3.77
CA ASP A 159 -16.49 -12.18 4.91
C ASP A 159 -15.67 -13.43 5.24
N HIS A 160 -14.69 -13.29 6.14
CA HIS A 160 -13.80 -14.38 6.53
C HIS A 160 -13.49 -14.33 8.04
N PRO A 161 -13.65 -15.44 8.79
CA PRO A 161 -13.58 -15.43 10.26
C PRO A 161 -12.19 -15.11 10.83
N ARG A 162 -11.15 -15.13 9.98
CA ARG A 162 -9.77 -14.81 10.35
C ARG A 162 -9.23 -13.58 9.60
N SER A 163 -10.10 -12.63 9.30
CA SER A 163 -9.76 -11.41 8.59
C SER A 163 -10.55 -10.23 9.14
N MET A 164 -10.00 -9.02 8.98
CA MET A 164 -10.77 -7.79 8.93
C MET A 164 -11.72 -7.83 7.72
N GLY A 165 -12.80 -7.05 7.81
CA GLY A 165 -13.84 -6.95 6.79
C GLY A 165 -13.40 -6.12 5.58
N ALA A 166 -12.83 -4.93 5.78
CA ALA A 166 -12.32 -4.10 4.69
C ALA A 166 -10.94 -4.58 4.21
N ILE A 167 -10.83 -4.93 2.93
CA ILE A 167 -9.56 -5.41 2.35
C ILE A 167 -8.89 -4.33 1.51
N ALA A 168 -9.66 -3.48 0.83
CA ALA A 168 -9.12 -2.32 0.12
C ALA A 168 -9.99 -1.08 0.32
N TRP A 169 -9.34 0.07 0.48
CA TRP A 169 -10.01 1.33 0.70
C TRP A 169 -9.23 2.50 0.08
N ALA A 170 -9.98 3.53 -0.30
CA ALA A 170 -9.46 4.81 -0.76
C ALA A 170 -9.63 5.87 0.32
N ARG A 171 -8.69 6.82 0.38
CA ARG A 171 -8.73 7.98 1.28
C ARG A 171 -7.87 9.11 0.75
N MET A 172 -7.88 10.24 1.45
CA MET A 172 -7.01 11.38 1.16
C MET A 172 -6.00 11.56 2.29
N HIS A 173 -4.77 11.89 1.94
CA HIS A 173 -3.80 12.45 2.88
C HIS A 173 -3.35 13.80 2.34
N ARG A 174 -3.81 14.87 2.99
CA ARG A 174 -3.66 16.25 2.49
C ARG A 174 -4.17 16.33 1.04
N ARG A 175 -3.29 16.58 0.07
CA ARG A 175 -3.63 16.73 -1.36
C ARG A 175 -3.49 15.43 -2.16
N ALA A 176 -2.93 14.38 -1.58
CA ALA A 176 -2.68 13.12 -2.25
C ALA A 176 -3.85 12.15 -2.09
N ARG A 177 -4.18 11.46 -3.19
CA ARG A 177 -5.01 10.26 -3.18
C ARG A 177 -4.20 9.11 -2.59
N VAL A 178 -4.78 8.42 -1.61
CA VAL A 178 -4.17 7.25 -0.97
C VAL A 178 -5.03 6.03 -1.24
N PHE A 179 -4.44 5.00 -1.82
CA PHE A 179 -5.06 3.69 -1.95
C PHE A 179 -4.37 2.70 -1.02
N CYS A 180 -5.13 2.08 -0.14
CA CYS A 180 -4.65 1.03 0.75
C CYS A 180 -5.22 -0.31 0.32
N PHE A 181 -4.38 -1.35 0.31
CA PHE A 181 -4.79 -2.71 0.00
C PHE A 181 -4.07 -3.67 0.95
N GLN A 182 -4.83 -4.32 1.83
CA GLN A 182 -4.31 -5.25 2.84
C GLN A 182 -3.61 -6.45 2.19
N SER A 183 -4.09 -6.87 1.03
CA SER A 183 -3.61 -8.05 0.36
C SER A 183 -2.25 -7.87 -0.32
N GLY A 184 -1.54 -8.97 -0.53
CA GLY A 184 -0.34 -8.99 -1.37
C GLY A 184 0.88 -9.68 -0.75
N HIS A 185 0.70 -10.74 0.05
CA HIS A 185 1.77 -11.37 0.82
C HIS A 185 2.94 -11.90 -0.01
N ASP A 186 2.62 -12.63 -1.09
CA ASP A 186 3.60 -13.43 -1.81
C ASP A 186 3.24 -13.66 -3.29
N ASN A 187 4.05 -14.47 -3.96
CA ASN A 187 3.85 -14.79 -5.38
C ASN A 187 2.53 -15.52 -5.67
N LEU A 188 1.95 -16.26 -4.72
CA LEU A 188 0.64 -16.88 -4.93
C LEU A 188 -0.43 -15.79 -5.10
N THR A 189 -0.34 -14.75 -4.28
CA THR A 189 -1.22 -13.58 -4.35
C THR A 189 -0.94 -12.74 -5.61
N TRP A 190 0.34 -12.45 -5.89
CA TRP A 190 0.72 -11.60 -7.03
C TRP A 190 0.39 -12.21 -8.39
N ALA A 191 0.35 -13.54 -8.48
CA ALA A 191 -0.05 -14.26 -9.69
C ALA A 191 -1.57 -14.22 -9.94
N ASN A 192 -2.38 -13.79 -8.97
CA ASN A 192 -3.82 -13.70 -9.13
C ASN A 192 -4.20 -12.48 -10.01
N PRO A 193 -4.98 -12.66 -11.09
CA PRO A 193 -5.34 -11.57 -11.99
C PRO A 193 -6.23 -10.51 -11.33
N GLY A 194 -7.11 -10.92 -10.40
CA GLY A 194 -7.94 -9.99 -9.63
C GLY A 194 -7.11 -9.08 -8.73
N PHE A 195 -6.07 -9.63 -8.09
CA PHE A 195 -5.10 -8.85 -7.33
C PHE A 195 -4.34 -7.87 -8.24
N GLY A 196 -3.78 -8.36 -9.35
CA GLY A 196 -3.01 -7.53 -10.28
C GLY A 196 -3.80 -6.37 -10.87
N GLU A 197 -5.05 -6.61 -11.26
CA GLU A 197 -5.96 -5.57 -11.76
C GLU A 197 -6.28 -4.54 -10.67
N THR A 198 -6.47 -4.96 -9.41
CA THR A 198 -6.69 -4.04 -8.29
C THR A 198 -5.49 -3.14 -8.04
N VAL A 199 -4.26 -3.69 -8.02
CA VAL A 199 -3.05 -2.89 -7.85
C VAL A 199 -2.87 -1.91 -9.02
N LEU A 200 -3.09 -2.37 -10.26
CA LEU A 200 -2.97 -1.52 -11.45
C LEU A 200 -3.95 -0.34 -11.39
N ARG A 201 -5.23 -0.61 -11.13
CA ARG A 201 -6.24 0.45 -11.02
C ARG A 201 -6.01 1.36 -9.83
N GLY A 202 -5.54 0.83 -8.71
CA GLY A 202 -5.12 1.62 -7.55
C GLY A 202 -4.02 2.62 -7.90
N ILE A 203 -2.99 2.18 -8.63
CA ILE A 203 -1.93 3.05 -9.15
C ILE A 203 -2.49 4.10 -10.12
N GLN A 204 -3.34 3.68 -11.05
CA GLN A 204 -3.94 4.59 -12.04
C GLN A 204 -4.83 5.64 -11.39
N TRP A 205 -5.68 5.26 -10.43
CA TRP A 205 -6.55 6.18 -9.71
C TRP A 205 -5.75 7.15 -8.83
N ALA A 206 -4.72 6.65 -8.13
CA ALA A 206 -3.85 7.48 -7.29
C ALA A 206 -3.07 8.50 -8.13
N SER A 207 -2.69 8.14 -9.37
CA SER A 207 -2.07 9.05 -10.36
C SER A 207 -3.06 9.85 -11.22
N GLN A 208 -4.35 9.82 -10.89
CA GLN A 208 -5.42 10.55 -11.61
C GLN A 208 -5.55 10.19 -13.10
N ARG A 209 -5.22 8.94 -13.47
CA ARG A 209 -5.36 8.40 -14.83
C ARG A 209 -6.70 7.72 -15.08
N ILE A 210 -7.43 7.38 -14.02
CA ILE A 210 -8.82 6.89 -14.03
C ILE A 210 -9.65 7.55 -12.91
#